data_AF-A0A165FP61-F1
#
_entry.id   AF-A0A165FP61-F1
#
_cell.length_a   1.000
_cell.length_b   1.000
_cell.length_c   1.000
_cell.angle_alpha   90.00
_cell.angle_beta   90.00
_cell.angle_gamma   90.00
#
_symmetry.space_group_name_H-M   'P 1'
#
loop_
_entity.id
_entity.type
_entity.pdbx_description
1 polymer ?
#
loop_
_entity_poly.entity_id
_entity_poly.type
_entity_poly.pdbx_seq_one_letter_code
_entity_poly.pdbx_strand_id
1 'polypeptide(L)'
;IAAQLMSCMASAGIDKRLIRALAAMLDFTFMAQYECHSDDTLDDITGVLDRFHENKAVFVELGAVEELNFPKMHSLQHYVPSIKLFGALLPFNTAIGERLHITQVKNAYR
;
A
#
# COMPACT_ATOMS: atom_id res chain seq x y z
N ILE A 1 -5.81 -1.84 10.33
CA ILE A 1 -5.78 -2.66 9.09
C ILE A 1 -5.66 -4.13 9.44
N ALA A 2 -4.53 -4.64 9.96
CA ALA A 2 -4.37 -6.06 10.30
C ALA A 2 -5.47 -6.67 11.20
N ALA A 3 -5.99 -5.92 12.18
CA ALA A 3 -7.07 -6.39 13.05
C ALA A 3 -8.43 -6.56 12.34
N GLN A 4 -8.74 -5.71 11.34
CA GLN A 4 -9.93 -5.85 10.50
C GLN A 4 -9.81 -7.02 9.51
N LEU A 5 -8.59 -7.45 9.20
CA LEU A 5 -8.34 -8.57 8.28
C LEU A 5 -8.52 -9.93 8.95
N MET A 6 -8.23 -10.04 10.25
CA MET A 6 -8.37 -11.30 11.00
C MET A 6 -9.83 -11.67 11.29
N SER A 7 -10.73 -10.71 11.50
CA SER A 7 -12.15 -11.00 11.78
C SER A 7 -12.88 -11.70 10.63
N CYS A 8 -12.42 -11.53 9.38
CA CYS A 8 -13.00 -12.18 8.21
C CYS A 8 -12.52 -13.62 7.96
N MET A 9 -11.49 -14.09 8.69
CA MET A 9 -10.93 -15.44 8.51
C MET A 9 -11.58 -16.51 9.39
N ALA A 10 -12.39 -16.11 10.39
CA ALA A 10 -12.91 -17.02 11.40
C ALA A 10 -14.27 -17.67 11.07
N SER A 11 -14.94 -17.27 9.98
CA SER A 11 -16.21 -17.87 9.54
C SER A 11 -15.99 -18.87 8.41
N ALA A 12 -16.63 -20.03 8.53
CA ALA A 12 -16.53 -21.13 7.59
C ALA A 12 -16.81 -20.67 6.14
N GLY A 13 -15.81 -20.85 5.26
CA GLY A 13 -15.87 -20.54 3.84
C GLY A 13 -15.28 -19.17 3.48
N ILE A 14 -13.96 -19.02 3.59
CA ILE A 14 -13.29 -17.79 3.16
C ILE A 14 -13.37 -17.71 1.62
N ASP A 15 -14.03 -16.67 1.11
CA ASP A 15 -14.08 -16.39 -0.33
C ASP A 15 -12.64 -16.25 -0.87
N LYS A 16 -12.28 -17.07 -1.86
CA LYS A 16 -10.93 -17.05 -2.44
C LYS A 16 -10.58 -15.68 -3.03
N ARG A 17 -11.56 -14.91 -3.48
CA ARG A 17 -11.38 -13.52 -3.96
C ARG A 17 -10.94 -12.60 -2.83
N LEU A 18 -11.48 -12.79 -1.62
CA LEU A 18 -11.05 -12.04 -0.44
C LEU A 18 -9.57 -12.28 -0.16
N ILE A 19 -9.14 -13.54 -0.13
CA ILE A 19 -7.74 -13.89 0.09
C ILE A 19 -6.84 -13.28 -0.99
N ARG A 20 -7.24 -13.37 -2.27
CA ARG A 20 -6.47 -12.81 -3.39
C ARG A 20 -6.36 -11.29 -3.32
N ALA A 21 -7.45 -10.59 -3.02
CA ALA A 21 -7.43 -9.13 -2.89
C ALA A 21 -6.55 -8.69 -1.73
N LEU A 22 -6.60 -9.41 -0.60
CA LEU A 22 -5.75 -9.13 0.56
C LEU A 22 -4.28 -9.42 0.30
N ALA A 23 -3.95 -10.56 -0.30
CA ALA A 23 -2.60 -10.89 -0.70
C ALA A 23 -2.05 -9.83 -1.67
N ALA A 24 -2.83 -9.44 -2.68
CA ALA A 24 -2.43 -8.38 -3.61
C ALA A 24 -2.16 -7.03 -2.90
N MET A 25 -2.98 -6.62 -1.94
CA MET A 25 -2.70 -5.38 -1.19
C MET A 25 -1.45 -5.46 -0.32
N LEU A 26 -1.17 -6.63 0.27
CA LEU A 26 0.05 -6.86 1.03
C LEU A 26 1.27 -6.84 0.11
N ASP A 27 1.23 -7.57 -1.01
CA ASP A 27 2.29 -7.59 -2.02
C ASP A 27 2.60 -6.17 -2.51
N PHE A 28 1.57 -5.39 -2.85
CA PHE A 28 1.73 -4.00 -3.27
C PHE A 28 2.43 -3.18 -2.19
N THR A 29 2.00 -3.31 -0.93
CA THR A 29 2.57 -2.56 0.19
C THR A 29 4.04 -2.91 0.40
N PHE A 30 4.43 -4.18 0.24
CA PHE A 30 5.82 -4.60 0.35
C PHE A 30 6.66 -4.13 -0.83
N MET A 31 6.17 -4.28 -2.06
CA MET A 31 6.89 -3.84 -3.27
C MET A 31 7.07 -2.32 -3.28
N ALA A 32 6.05 -1.56 -2.90
CA ALA A 32 6.11 -0.09 -2.82
C ALA A 32 7.15 0.46 -1.84
N GLN A 33 7.69 -0.38 -0.94
CA GLN A 33 8.75 -0.03 0.01
C GLN A 33 10.15 -0.34 -0.52
N TYR A 34 10.30 -0.88 -1.74
CA TYR A 34 11.62 -1.16 -2.30
C TYR A 34 12.40 0.15 -2.51
N GLU A 35 13.66 0.14 -2.11
CA GLU A 35 14.54 1.32 -2.24
C GLU A 35 14.88 1.64 -3.70
N CYS A 36 14.76 0.65 -4.57
CA CYS A 36 15.03 0.75 -5.99
C CYS A 36 14.05 -0.13 -6.76
N HIS A 37 13.63 0.35 -7.93
CA HIS A 37 12.74 -0.35 -8.84
C HIS A 37 13.42 -0.54 -10.19
N SER A 38 13.38 -1.77 -10.71
CA SER A 38 13.59 -2.05 -12.14
C SER A 38 12.25 -1.95 -12.88
N ASP A 39 12.31 -1.88 -14.21
CA ASP A 39 11.11 -1.97 -15.06
C ASP A 39 10.28 -3.22 -14.73
N ASP A 40 10.93 -4.37 -14.52
CA ASP A 40 10.26 -5.61 -14.12
C ASP A 40 9.47 -5.45 -12.81
N THR A 41 10.06 -4.82 -11.78
CA THR A 41 9.36 -4.61 -10.50
C THR A 41 8.21 -3.61 -10.62
N LEU A 42 8.27 -2.66 -11.56
CA LEU A 42 7.19 -1.72 -11.82
C LEU A 42 6.03 -2.40 -12.56
N ASP A 43 6.35 -3.32 -13.47
CA ASP A 43 5.37 -4.17 -14.13
C ASP A 43 4.71 -5.13 -13.12
N ASP A 44 5.48 -5.70 -12.18
CA ASP A 44 4.95 -6.49 -11.08
C ASP A 44 3.97 -5.70 -10.19
N ILE A 45 4.32 -4.45 -9.82
CA ILE A 45 3.42 -3.57 -9.05
C ILE A 45 2.11 -3.33 -9.79
N THR A 46 2.18 -3.08 -11.10
CA THR A 46 1.00 -2.91 -11.95
C THR A 46 0.14 -4.18 -11.92
N GLY A 47 0.75 -5.35 -12.14
CA GLY A 47 0.04 -6.63 -12.12
C GLY A 47 -0.57 -6.96 -10.76
N VAL A 48 0.08 -6.57 -9.65
CA VAL A 48 -0.50 -6.70 -8.30
C VAL A 48 -1.76 -5.83 -8.14
N LEU A 49 -1.72 -4.58 -8.62
CA LEU A 49 -2.88 -3.68 -8.56
C LEU A 49 -4.04 -4.19 -9.43
N ASP A 50 -3.75 -4.76 -10.60
CA ASP A 50 -4.75 -5.39 -11.47
C ASP A 50 -5.41 -6.57 -10.75
N ARG A 51 -4.62 -7.48 -10.16
CA ARG A 51 -5.15 -8.58 -9.33
C ARG A 51 -6.02 -8.09 -8.19
N PHE A 52 -5.65 -6.99 -7.54
CA PHE A 52 -6.50 -6.38 -6.52
C PHE A 52 -7.81 -5.87 -7.12
N HIS A 53 -7.76 -5.13 -8.24
CA HIS A 53 -8.94 -4.57 -8.88
C HIS A 53 -9.92 -5.62 -9.40
N GLU A 54 -9.44 -6.76 -9.87
CA GLU A 54 -10.24 -7.92 -10.25
C GLU A 54 -11.02 -8.53 -9.07
N ASN A 55 -10.47 -8.47 -7.86
CA ASN A 55 -11.02 -9.16 -6.70
C ASN A 55 -11.69 -8.23 -5.67
N LYS A 56 -11.46 -6.90 -5.74
CA LYS A 56 -11.92 -5.93 -4.72
C LYS A 56 -13.43 -5.86 -4.52
N ALA A 57 -14.23 -6.27 -5.50
CA ALA A 57 -15.70 -6.27 -5.39
C ALA A 57 -16.19 -7.13 -4.21
N VAL A 58 -15.42 -8.16 -3.83
CA VAL A 58 -15.73 -9.05 -2.71
C VAL A 58 -15.89 -8.32 -1.37
N PHE A 59 -15.22 -7.18 -1.17
CA PHE A 59 -15.37 -6.40 0.06
C PHE A 59 -16.76 -5.75 0.16
N VAL A 60 -17.35 -5.36 -0.96
CA VAL A 60 -18.70 -4.79 -1.03
C VAL A 60 -19.73 -5.92 -0.95
N GLU A 61 -19.51 -7.02 -1.67
CA GLU A 61 -20.40 -8.20 -1.68
C GLU A 61 -20.56 -8.83 -0.28
N LEU A 62 -19.49 -8.86 0.51
CA LEU A 62 -19.51 -9.35 1.89
C LEU A 62 -19.99 -8.29 2.90
N GLY A 63 -20.33 -7.08 2.45
CA GLY A 63 -20.78 -5.98 3.31
C GLY A 63 -19.71 -5.40 4.24
N ALA A 64 -18.43 -5.60 3.92
CA ALA A 64 -17.32 -5.07 4.72
C ALA A 64 -17.13 -3.56 4.53
N VAL A 65 -17.46 -3.04 3.34
CA VAL A 65 -17.40 -1.61 2.98
C VAL A 65 -18.53 -1.28 2.00
N GLU A 66 -19.12 -0.09 2.09
CA GLU A 66 -20.16 0.38 1.14
C GLU A 66 -19.60 0.59 -0.27
N GLU A 67 -18.45 1.26 -0.39
CA GLU A 67 -17.74 1.46 -1.65
C GLU A 67 -16.22 1.60 -1.46
N LEU A 68 -15.44 1.25 -2.49
CA LEU A 68 -13.98 1.37 -2.50
C LEU A 68 -13.48 2.58 -3.32
N ASN A 69 -14.35 3.55 -3.64
CA ASN A 69 -14.03 4.71 -4.46
C ASN A 69 -13.58 5.93 -3.62
N PHE A 70 -12.64 5.73 -2.71
CA PHE A 70 -12.09 6.82 -1.90
C PHE A 70 -10.67 7.21 -2.36
N PRO A 71 -10.22 8.45 -2.11
CA PRO A 71 -8.98 8.99 -2.65
C PRO A 71 -7.74 8.12 -2.42
N LYS A 72 -7.64 7.44 -1.26
CA LYS A 72 -6.51 6.55 -0.94
C LYS A 72 -6.48 5.28 -1.80
N MET A 73 -7.63 4.76 -2.24
CA MET A 73 -7.64 3.65 -3.20
C MET A 73 -7.28 4.12 -4.59
N HIS A 74 -7.81 5.28 -4.98
CA HIS A 74 -7.50 5.89 -6.27
C HIS A 74 -6.00 6.24 -6.37
N SER A 75 -5.35 6.66 -5.29
CA SER A 75 -3.92 7.01 -5.32
C SER A 75 -3.00 5.84 -5.68
N LEU A 76 -3.42 4.59 -5.48
CA LEU A 76 -2.57 3.42 -5.74
C LEU A 76 -2.17 3.30 -7.22
N GLN A 77 -3.06 3.67 -8.15
CA GLN A 77 -2.76 3.62 -9.60
C GLN A 77 -1.68 4.63 -10.02
N HIS A 78 -1.41 5.64 -9.17
CA HIS A 78 -0.44 6.69 -9.45
C HIS A 78 0.95 6.38 -8.92
N TYR A 79 1.15 5.22 -8.24
CA TYR A 79 2.46 4.85 -7.69
C TYR A 79 3.51 4.62 -8.77
N VAL A 80 3.24 3.78 -9.77
CA VAL A 80 4.19 3.51 -10.86
C VAL A 80 4.54 4.77 -11.65
N PRO A 81 3.58 5.62 -12.08
CA PRO A 81 3.88 6.92 -12.69
C PRO A 81 4.75 7.81 -11.79
N SER A 82 4.43 7.87 -10.49
CA SER A 82 5.18 8.70 -9.54
C SER A 82 6.60 8.20 -9.35
N ILE A 83 6.82 6.89 -9.27
CA ILE A 83 8.15 6.29 -9.14
C ILE A 83 8.98 6.58 -10.39
N LYS A 84 8.40 6.48 -11.60
CA LYS A 84 9.09 6.80 -12.84
C LYS A 84 9.49 8.28 -12.95
N LEU A 85 8.65 9.19 -12.43
CA LEU A 85 8.89 10.64 -12.51
C LEU A 85 9.80 11.18 -11.41
N PHE A 86 9.69 10.64 -10.20
CA PHE A 86 10.30 11.21 -8.99
C PHE A 86 11.30 10.27 -8.31
N GLY A 87 11.48 9.06 -8.82
CA GLY A 87 12.28 8.00 -8.19
C GLY A 87 11.48 7.21 -7.15
N ALA A 88 12.11 6.18 -6.58
CA ALA A 88 11.49 5.38 -5.52
C ALA A 88 11.04 6.30 -4.37
N LEU A 89 9.87 6.00 -3.81
CA LEU A 89 9.40 6.63 -2.59
C LEU A 89 10.28 6.10 -1.46
N LEU A 90 11.47 6.70 -1.32
CA LEU A 90 12.37 6.42 -0.22
C LEU A 90 11.53 6.47 1.05
N PRO A 91 11.63 5.48 1.93
CA PRO A 91 11.05 5.58 3.26
C PRO A 91 11.82 6.68 4.00
N PHE A 92 11.48 7.94 3.74
CA PHE A 92 11.79 9.05 4.61
C PHE A 92 10.97 8.79 5.86
N ASN A 93 11.49 7.94 6.75
CA ASN A 93 10.91 7.85 8.06
C ASN A 93 10.97 9.27 8.67
N THR A 94 9.97 9.61 9.47
CA THR A 94 9.93 10.92 10.13
C THR A 94 11.13 11.12 11.05
N ALA A 95 11.84 10.06 11.44
CA ALA A 95 13.05 10.13 12.27
C ALA A 95 14.22 10.84 11.57
N ILE A 96 14.31 10.84 10.23
CA ILE A 96 15.33 11.63 9.51
C ILE A 96 15.02 13.13 9.68
N GLY A 97 13.76 13.53 9.47
CA GLY A 97 13.31 14.90 9.70
C GLY A 97 13.43 15.33 11.16
N GLU A 98 13.04 14.45 12.09
CA GLU A 98 13.15 14.65 13.55
C GLU A 98 14.61 14.84 13.98
N ARG A 99 15.52 13.97 13.51
CA ARG A 99 16.95 14.04 13.84
C ARG A 99 17.58 15.30 13.28
N LEU A 100 17.24 15.68 12.06
CA LEU A 100 17.69 16.94 11.47
C LEU A 100 17.14 18.15 12.24
N HIS A 101 15.86 18.13 12.62
CA HIS A 101 15.23 19.17 13.44
C HIS A 101 15.88 19.31 14.82
N ILE A 102 16.27 18.20 15.46
CA ILE A 102 17.05 18.25 16.71
C ILE A 102 18.42 18.89 16.47
N THR A 103 19.18 18.43 15.46
CA THR A 103 20.53 18.93 15.22
C THR A 103 20.54 20.40 14.77
N GLN A 104 19.66 20.79 13.85
CA GLN A 104 19.68 22.12 13.22
C GLN A 104 18.92 23.18 14.01
N VAL A 105 17.87 22.80 14.73
CA VAL A 105 17.02 23.78 15.44
C VAL A 105 17.22 23.69 16.94
N LYS A 106 17.21 22.49 17.53
CA LYS A 106 17.29 22.39 19.01
C LYS A 106 18.72 22.53 19.54
N ASN A 107 19.70 21.95 18.86
CA ASN A 107 21.10 21.99 19.31
C ASN A 107 21.87 23.22 18.84
N ALA A 108 21.44 23.90 17.78
CA ALA A 108 22.10 25.13 17.29
C ALA A 108 21.92 26.33 18.23
N TYR A 109 20.92 26.30 19.11
CA TYR A 109 20.63 27.35 20.09
C TYR A 109 21.07 26.98 21.53
N ARG A 110 21.84 25.89 21.69
CA ARG A 110 22.51 25.53 22.94
C ARG A 110 23.99 25.88 22.84
#